data_AF-A0A7W6BMY9-F1
#
_entry.id   AF-A0A7W6BMY9-F1
#
_cell.length_a   1.000
_cell.length_b   1.000
_cell.length_c   1.000
_cell.angle_alpha   90.00
_cell.angle_beta   90.00
_cell.angle_gamma   90.00
#
_symmetry.space_group_name_H-M   'P 1'
#
loop_
_entity.id
_entity.type
_entity.pdbx_description
1 polymer ?
#
loop_
_entity_poly.entity_id
_entity_poly.type
_entity_poly.pdbx_seq_one_letter_code
_entity_poly.pdbx_strand_id
1 'polypeptide(L)'
;MSLEKRITSALRSSSRLKDVEGVIAEVKDAMANAAEDQAVEEARSIDPALSTAEAREARNNAADLAHDVRRLEASLGQLRERRQAIQDDESYEQRRQRFAAAKAERDELAALIRARYPVLAMELLEMVRRIEANDAEIVEVNKARPRGEKSLLSAEHVARGLPGYTWRNMEPVTRLADATLPIMSGPGVYLPVAHAGLYAAGIEKDQAIATASISFVEDFSDAN
;
A
#
# COMPACT_ATOMS: atom_id res chain seq x y z
N MET A 1 -3.33 41.97 -5.62
CA MET A 1 -4.60 41.32 -6.02
C MET A 1 -5.48 41.24 -4.78
N SER A 2 -6.76 41.61 -4.84
CA SER A 2 -7.63 41.60 -3.64
C SER A 2 -7.88 40.18 -3.14
N LEU A 3 -8.13 40.03 -1.83
CA LEU A 3 -8.43 38.75 -1.19
C LEU A 3 -9.64 38.07 -1.84
N GLU A 4 -10.69 38.82 -2.15
CA GLU A 4 -11.90 38.31 -2.82
C GLU A 4 -11.58 37.67 -4.18
N LYS A 5 -10.76 38.32 -5.01
CA LYS A 5 -10.36 37.75 -6.31
C LYS A 5 -9.59 36.45 -6.14
N ARG A 6 -8.80 36.33 -5.07
CA ARG A 6 -8.06 35.11 -4.74
C ARG A 6 -8.96 34.01 -4.19
N ILE A 7 -9.94 34.33 -3.34
CA ILE A 7 -11.01 33.39 -2.91
C ILE A 7 -11.73 32.85 -4.14
N THR A 8 -12.23 33.72 -5.02
CA THR A 8 -12.93 33.29 -6.24
C THR A 8 -12.04 32.45 -7.15
N SER A 9 -10.75 32.79 -7.26
CA SER A 9 -9.81 31.99 -8.03
C SER A 9 -9.61 30.61 -7.40
N ALA A 10 -9.39 30.52 -6.09
CA ALA A 10 -9.16 29.28 -5.36
C ALA A 10 -10.37 28.33 -5.40
N LEU A 11 -11.59 28.87 -5.41
CA LEU A 11 -12.83 28.08 -5.52
C LEU A 11 -13.05 27.45 -6.91
N ARG A 12 -12.25 27.79 -7.93
CA ARG A 12 -12.38 27.18 -9.27
C ARG A 12 -11.89 25.73 -9.28
N SER A 13 -12.43 24.96 -10.24
CA SER A 13 -12.06 23.55 -10.45
C SER A 13 -10.61 23.33 -10.89
N SER A 14 -9.92 24.37 -11.38
CA SER A 14 -8.53 24.31 -11.85
C SER A 14 -7.49 24.64 -10.78
N SER A 15 -7.90 24.99 -9.57
CA SER A 15 -6.99 25.40 -8.48
C SER A 15 -6.18 24.22 -7.95
N ARG A 16 -4.92 24.45 -7.62
CA ARG A 16 -4.05 23.45 -6.97
C ARG A 16 -4.28 23.45 -5.46
N LEU A 17 -4.03 22.31 -4.81
CA LEU A 17 -4.18 22.16 -3.36
C LEU A 17 -3.43 23.25 -2.59
N LYS A 18 -2.16 23.50 -2.95
CA LYS A 18 -1.31 24.52 -2.34
C LYS A 18 -1.90 25.94 -2.43
N ASP A 19 -2.53 26.27 -3.56
CA ASP A 19 -3.14 27.58 -3.77
C ASP A 19 -4.37 27.76 -2.88
N VAL A 20 -5.19 26.71 -2.74
CA VAL A 20 -6.35 26.70 -1.86
C VAL A 20 -5.93 26.81 -0.39
N GLU A 21 -4.90 26.08 0.03
CA GLU A 21 -4.37 26.15 1.40
C GLU A 21 -3.78 27.53 1.74
N GLY A 22 -3.08 28.15 0.80
CA GLY A 22 -2.59 29.52 0.94
C GLY A 22 -3.74 30.51 1.15
N VAL A 23 -4.80 30.43 0.34
CA VAL A 23 -5.96 31.32 0.48
C VAL A 23 -6.73 31.05 1.78
N ILE A 24 -6.82 29.80 2.25
CA ILE A 24 -7.40 29.46 3.56
C ILE A 24 -6.64 30.17 4.69
N ALA A 25 -5.30 30.15 4.67
CA ALA A 25 -4.49 30.82 5.68
C ALA A 25 -4.77 32.33 5.67
N GLU A 26 -4.76 32.94 4.49
CA GLU A 26 -4.97 34.38 4.36
C GLU A 26 -6.40 34.82 4.71
N VAL A 27 -7.42 33.97 4.49
CA VAL A 27 -8.78 34.22 4.97
C VAL A 27 -8.85 34.17 6.49
N LYS A 28 -8.15 33.24 7.15
CA LYS A 28 -8.09 33.16 8.61
C LYS A 28 -7.43 34.40 9.21
N ASP A 29 -6.34 34.86 8.62
CA ASP A 29 -5.64 36.07 9.08
C ASP A 29 -6.54 37.31 8.91
N ALA A 30 -7.21 37.43 7.76
CA ALA A 30 -8.16 38.52 7.52
C ALA A 30 -9.35 38.49 8.50
N MET A 31 -9.86 37.31 8.84
CA MET A 31 -10.92 37.16 9.86
C MET A 31 -10.43 37.58 11.25
N ALA A 32 -9.21 37.19 11.64
CA ALA A 32 -8.64 37.54 12.94
C ALA A 32 -8.48 39.07 13.06
N ASN A 33 -7.93 39.71 12.03
CA ASN A 33 -7.77 41.17 11.99
C ASN A 33 -9.13 41.88 12.04
N ALA A 34 -10.10 41.44 11.24
CA ALA A 34 -11.43 42.05 11.23
C ALA A 34 -12.17 41.89 12.57
N ALA A 35 -11.97 40.77 13.28
CA ALA A 35 -12.52 40.56 14.62
C ALA A 35 -11.84 41.43 15.68
N GLU A 36 -10.53 41.65 15.57
CA GLU A 36 -9.79 42.57 16.44
C GLU A 36 -10.25 44.02 16.22
N ASP A 37 -10.34 44.46 14.97
CA ASP A 37 -10.85 45.79 14.60
C ASP A 37 -12.30 45.97 15.07
N GLN A 38 -13.13 44.93 14.95
CA GLN A 38 -14.52 44.95 15.44
C GLN A 38 -14.55 45.20 16.95
N ALA A 39 -13.73 44.48 17.73
CA ALA A 39 -13.69 44.64 19.18
C ALA A 39 -13.26 46.05 19.60
N VAL A 40 -12.32 46.66 18.86
CA VAL A 40 -11.89 48.05 19.07
C VAL A 40 -13.03 49.03 18.81
N GLU A 41 -13.74 48.91 17.69
CA GLU A 41 -14.86 49.79 17.35
C GLU A 41 -16.08 49.57 18.27
N GLU A 42 -16.32 48.35 18.72
CA GLU A 42 -17.34 48.06 19.75
C GLU A 42 -17.02 48.78 21.07
N ALA A 43 -15.78 48.69 21.54
CA ALA A 43 -15.33 49.38 22.75
C ALA A 43 -15.44 50.90 22.60
N ARG A 44 -15.09 51.44 21.43
CA ARG A 44 -15.22 52.86 21.09
C ARG A 44 -16.68 53.32 21.08
N SER A 45 -17.62 52.48 20.62
CA SER A 45 -19.04 52.85 20.50
C SER A 45 -19.74 53.13 21.84
N ILE A 46 -19.17 52.65 22.97
CA ILE A 46 -19.71 52.84 24.32
C ILE A 46 -18.89 53.82 25.17
N ASP A 47 -17.88 54.45 24.58
CA ASP A 47 -17.03 55.42 25.29
C ASP A 47 -17.82 56.69 25.62
N PRO A 48 -18.02 57.04 26.91
CA PRO A 48 -18.76 58.23 27.31
C PRO A 48 -18.04 59.55 26.98
N ALA A 49 -16.75 59.50 26.62
CA ALA A 49 -15.98 60.68 26.21
C ALA A 49 -16.26 61.12 24.77
N LEU A 50 -16.89 60.25 23.95
CA LEU A 50 -17.20 60.55 22.56
C LEU A 50 -18.55 61.26 22.40
N SER A 51 -18.68 62.02 21.32
CA SER A 51 -19.98 62.55 20.91
C SER A 51 -20.92 61.42 20.47
N THR A 52 -22.21 61.68 20.49
CA THR A 52 -23.23 60.72 20.02
C THR A 52 -23.08 60.37 18.54
N ALA A 53 -22.53 61.26 17.73
CA ALA A 53 -22.24 61.02 16.32
C ALA A 53 -21.08 60.04 16.15
N GLU A 54 -19.96 60.25 16.86
CA GLU A 54 -18.78 59.39 16.83
C GLU A 54 -19.08 58.00 17.38
N ALA A 55 -19.83 57.90 18.49
CA ALA A 55 -20.28 56.62 19.04
C ALA A 55 -21.16 55.83 18.05
N ARG A 56 -22.01 56.53 17.29
CA ARG A 56 -22.85 55.92 16.25
C ARG A 56 -22.04 55.45 15.04
N GLU A 57 -21.04 56.21 14.63
CA GLU A 57 -20.11 55.82 13.57
C GLU A 57 -19.35 54.55 13.95
N ALA A 58 -18.76 54.51 15.15
CA ALA A 58 -18.06 53.33 15.66
C ALA A 58 -18.98 52.08 15.69
N ARG A 59 -20.24 52.25 16.12
CA ARG A 59 -21.23 51.16 16.08
C ARG A 59 -21.51 50.63 14.66
N ASN A 60 -21.56 51.52 13.67
CA ASN A 60 -21.79 51.10 12.29
C ASN A 60 -20.56 50.37 11.74
N ASN A 61 -19.35 50.90 12.00
CA ASN A 61 -18.09 50.26 11.61
C ASN A 61 -17.97 48.85 12.21
N ALA A 62 -18.28 48.68 13.49
CA ALA A 62 -18.32 47.37 14.13
C ALA A 62 -19.33 46.42 13.46
N ALA A 63 -20.51 46.90 13.08
CA ALA A 63 -21.52 46.09 12.39
C ALA A 63 -21.07 45.66 10.98
N ASP A 64 -20.38 46.53 10.26
CA ASP A 64 -19.81 46.25 8.94
C ASP A 64 -18.68 45.21 9.06
N LEU A 65 -17.77 45.36 10.02
CA LEU A 65 -16.72 44.37 10.32
C LEU A 65 -17.30 43.01 10.72
N ALA A 66 -18.35 42.98 11.56
CA ALA A 66 -19.04 41.75 11.91
C ALA A 66 -19.70 41.08 10.68
N HIS A 67 -20.17 41.87 9.70
CA HIS A 67 -20.67 41.34 8.44
C HIS A 67 -19.54 40.74 7.60
N ASP A 68 -18.39 41.40 7.53
CA ASP A 68 -17.21 40.90 6.82
C ASP A 68 -16.66 39.61 7.43
N VAL A 69 -16.60 39.49 8.76
CA VAL A 69 -16.21 38.24 9.44
C VAL A 69 -17.13 37.09 9.01
N ARG A 70 -18.46 37.26 9.06
CA ARG A 70 -19.42 36.22 8.61
C ARG A 70 -19.24 35.85 7.13
N ARG A 71 -18.95 36.84 6.28
CA ARG A 71 -18.71 36.62 4.85
C ARG A 71 -17.43 35.81 4.61
N LEU A 72 -16.37 36.10 5.36
CA LEU A 72 -15.11 35.36 5.32
C LEU A 72 -15.28 33.95 5.89
N GLU A 73 -16.07 33.76 6.95
CA GLU A 73 -16.42 32.44 7.49
C GLU A 73 -17.12 31.56 6.45
N ALA A 74 -18.11 32.11 5.75
CA ALA A 74 -18.80 31.40 4.67
C ALA A 74 -17.82 31.01 3.54
N SER A 75 -16.91 31.93 3.17
CA SER A 75 -15.87 31.68 2.18
C SER A 75 -14.90 30.57 2.63
N LEU A 76 -14.52 30.58 3.92
CA LEU A 76 -13.65 29.57 4.52
C LEU A 76 -14.29 28.17 4.49
N GLY A 77 -15.60 28.08 4.72
CA GLY A 77 -16.36 26.82 4.58
C GLY A 77 -16.21 26.23 3.17
N GLN A 78 -16.48 27.04 2.14
CA GLN A 78 -16.37 26.61 0.74
C GLN A 78 -14.93 26.23 0.35
N LEU A 79 -13.92 26.96 0.84
CA LEU A 79 -12.52 26.63 0.58
C LEU A 79 -12.11 25.31 1.23
N ARG A 80 -12.62 25.00 2.42
CA ARG A 80 -12.38 23.71 3.09
C ARG A 80 -13.00 22.54 2.33
N GLU A 81 -14.23 22.69 1.87
CA GLU A 81 -14.88 21.69 1.01
C GLU A 81 -14.08 21.47 -0.28
N ARG A 82 -13.62 22.55 -0.91
CA ARG A 82 -12.80 22.47 -2.12
C ARG A 82 -11.47 21.75 -1.87
N ARG A 83 -10.80 22.06 -0.75
CA ARG A 83 -9.56 21.38 -0.34
C ARG A 83 -9.78 19.88 -0.17
N GLN A 84 -10.86 19.49 0.51
CA GLN A 84 -11.19 18.09 0.72
C GLN A 84 -11.43 17.36 -0.61
N ALA A 85 -12.21 17.97 -1.52
CA ALA A 85 -12.48 17.39 -2.83
C ALA A 85 -11.20 17.12 -3.63
N ILE A 86 -10.24 18.06 -3.64
CA ILE A 86 -8.95 17.87 -4.31
C ILE A 86 -8.16 16.69 -3.71
N GLN A 87 -8.13 16.59 -2.37
CA GLN A 87 -7.44 15.49 -1.68
C GLN A 87 -8.09 14.13 -1.96
N ASP A 88 -9.42 14.10 -2.01
CA ASP A 88 -10.16 12.88 -2.30
C ASP A 88 -9.90 12.41 -3.74
N ASP A 89 -9.88 13.34 -4.71
CA ASP A 89 -9.56 13.07 -6.12
C ASP A 89 -8.13 12.53 -6.29
N GLU A 90 -7.13 13.18 -5.69
CA GLU A 90 -5.73 12.74 -5.73
C GLU A 90 -5.57 11.33 -5.12
N SER A 91 -6.20 11.09 -3.97
CA SER A 91 -6.17 9.78 -3.32
C SER A 91 -6.88 8.71 -4.14
N TYR A 92 -7.97 9.07 -4.84
CA TYR A 92 -8.71 8.17 -5.72
C TYR A 92 -7.86 7.76 -6.92
N GLU A 93 -7.20 8.71 -7.59
CA GLU A 93 -6.34 8.38 -8.73
C GLU A 93 -5.15 7.50 -8.32
N GLN A 94 -4.53 7.74 -7.16
CA GLN A 94 -3.48 6.86 -6.65
C GLN A 94 -4.00 5.44 -6.39
N ARG A 95 -5.16 5.30 -5.74
CA ARG A 95 -5.79 3.98 -5.51
C ARG A 95 -6.13 3.28 -6.83
N ARG A 96 -6.64 4.04 -7.81
CA ARG A 96 -7.00 3.55 -9.13
C ARG A 96 -5.77 3.04 -9.91
N GLN A 97 -4.67 3.77 -9.87
CA GLN A 97 -3.41 3.35 -10.50
C GLN A 97 -2.85 2.07 -9.87
N ARG A 98 -2.81 1.99 -8.53
CA ARG A 98 -2.37 0.78 -7.82
C ARG A 98 -3.26 -0.43 -8.13
N PHE A 99 -4.58 -0.23 -8.16
CA PHE A 99 -5.53 -1.28 -8.54
C PHE A 99 -5.29 -1.77 -9.97
N ALA A 100 -5.09 -0.85 -10.93
CA ALA A 100 -4.83 -1.21 -12.32
C ALA A 100 -3.52 -2.02 -12.46
N ALA A 101 -2.45 -1.62 -11.79
CA ALA A 101 -1.18 -2.34 -11.78
C ALA A 101 -1.31 -3.76 -11.19
N ALA A 102 -1.91 -3.89 -10.01
CA ALA A 102 -2.14 -5.18 -9.36
C ALA A 102 -3.05 -6.09 -10.20
N LYS A 103 -4.06 -5.52 -10.86
CA LYS A 103 -4.92 -6.28 -11.77
C LYS A 103 -4.13 -6.80 -12.99
N ALA A 104 -3.28 -5.96 -13.59
CA ALA A 104 -2.46 -6.36 -14.73
C ALA A 104 -1.52 -7.51 -14.36
N GLU A 105 -0.78 -7.39 -13.25
CA GLU A 105 0.11 -8.44 -12.75
C GLU A 105 -0.65 -9.74 -12.45
N ARG A 106 -1.81 -9.65 -11.78
CA ARG A 106 -2.67 -10.82 -11.54
C ARG A 106 -3.08 -11.51 -12.84
N ASP A 107 -3.47 -10.73 -13.85
CA ASP A 107 -3.92 -11.27 -15.13
C ASP A 107 -2.76 -11.94 -15.91
N GLU A 108 -1.55 -11.37 -15.85
CA GLU A 108 -0.32 -11.97 -16.38
C GLU A 108 0.04 -13.27 -15.66
N LEU A 109 0.05 -13.27 -14.33
CA LEU A 109 0.30 -14.48 -13.53
C LEU A 109 -0.75 -15.55 -13.79
N ALA A 110 -2.02 -15.16 -13.91
CA ALA A 110 -3.08 -16.11 -14.26
C ALA A 110 -2.87 -16.72 -15.65
N ALA A 111 -2.42 -15.93 -16.64
CA ALA A 111 -2.06 -16.44 -17.95
C ALA A 111 -0.86 -17.39 -17.89
N LEU A 112 0.18 -17.02 -17.14
CA LEU A 112 1.37 -17.84 -16.92
C LEU A 112 1.02 -19.18 -16.27
N ILE A 113 0.21 -19.16 -15.21
CA ILE A 113 -0.26 -20.37 -14.52
C ILE A 113 -1.02 -21.26 -15.50
N ARG A 114 -2.00 -20.71 -16.23
CA ARG A 114 -2.78 -21.50 -17.21
C ARG A 114 -1.90 -22.11 -18.30
N ALA A 115 -0.88 -21.40 -18.76
CA ALA A 115 -0.02 -21.86 -19.83
C ALA A 115 1.03 -22.88 -19.37
N ARG A 116 1.66 -22.65 -18.20
CA ARG A 116 2.84 -23.41 -17.75
C ARG A 116 2.52 -24.51 -16.76
N TYR A 117 1.59 -24.27 -15.85
CA TYR A 117 1.31 -25.23 -14.77
C TYR A 117 0.90 -26.61 -15.29
N PRO A 118 -0.01 -26.75 -16.29
CA PRO A 118 -0.39 -28.07 -16.79
C PRO A 118 0.79 -28.85 -17.37
N VAL A 119 1.69 -28.17 -18.08
CA VAL A 119 2.89 -28.79 -18.67
C VAL A 119 3.83 -29.26 -17.55
N LEU A 120 4.14 -28.39 -16.58
CA LEU A 120 5.00 -28.73 -15.45
C LEU A 120 4.41 -29.87 -14.60
N ALA A 121 3.09 -29.86 -14.37
CA ALA A 121 2.41 -30.90 -13.63
C ALA A 121 2.49 -32.27 -14.35
N MET A 122 2.37 -32.28 -15.68
CA MET A 122 2.53 -33.49 -16.49
C MET A 122 3.98 -33.99 -16.49
N GLU A 123 4.96 -33.10 -16.59
CA GLU A 123 6.39 -33.44 -16.51
C GLU A 123 6.73 -34.05 -15.15
N LEU A 124 6.22 -33.47 -14.06
CA LEU A 124 6.36 -34.02 -12.71
C LEU A 124 5.70 -35.39 -12.58
N LEU A 125 4.48 -35.55 -13.10
CA LEU A 125 3.77 -36.84 -13.08
C LEU A 125 4.52 -37.92 -13.84
N GLU A 126 5.09 -37.60 -15.00
CA GLU A 126 5.90 -38.53 -15.78
C GLU A 126 7.18 -38.92 -15.04
N MET A 127 7.83 -37.95 -14.39
CA MET A 127 9.01 -38.23 -13.56
C MET A 127 8.66 -39.18 -12.40
N VAL A 128 7.55 -38.93 -11.70
CA VAL A 128 7.06 -39.78 -10.62
C VAL A 128 6.81 -41.21 -11.12
N ARG A 129 6.09 -41.38 -12.22
CA ARG A 129 5.82 -42.72 -12.80
C ARG A 129 7.10 -43.48 -13.13
N ARG A 130 8.10 -42.79 -13.66
CA ARG A 130 9.41 -43.39 -13.97
C ARG A 130 10.15 -43.81 -12.71
N ILE A 131 10.07 -43.02 -11.63
CA ILE A 131 10.65 -43.37 -10.33
C ILE A 131 9.94 -44.62 -9.77
N GLU A 132 8.61 -44.66 -9.77
CA GLU A 132 7.85 -45.82 -9.27
C GLU A 132 8.18 -47.10 -10.04
N ALA A 133 8.25 -47.02 -11.37
CA ALA A 133 8.62 -48.16 -12.20
C ALA A 133 10.06 -48.63 -11.94
N ASN A 134 11.00 -47.70 -11.78
CA ASN A 134 12.39 -48.01 -11.46
C ASN A 134 12.53 -48.63 -10.06
N ASP A 135 11.78 -48.13 -9.08
CA ASP A 135 11.80 -48.66 -7.72
C ASP A 135 11.27 -50.08 -7.66
N ALA A 136 10.19 -50.38 -8.40
CA ALA A 136 9.68 -51.74 -8.51
C ALA A 136 10.74 -52.69 -9.09
N GLU A 137 11.44 -52.28 -10.14
CA GLU A 137 12.53 -53.07 -10.72
C GLU A 137 13.71 -53.23 -9.75
N ILE A 138 14.09 -52.17 -9.04
CA ILE A 138 15.16 -52.21 -8.02
C ILE A 138 14.83 -53.22 -6.92
N VAL A 139 13.57 -53.34 -6.51
CA VAL A 139 13.15 -54.35 -5.53
C VAL A 139 13.41 -55.76 -6.07
N GLU A 140 13.05 -56.05 -7.32
CA GLU A 140 13.29 -57.37 -7.92
C GLU A 140 14.78 -57.66 -8.11
N VAL A 141 15.55 -56.69 -8.62
CA VAL A 141 17.01 -56.82 -8.80
C VAL A 141 17.72 -57.02 -7.47
N ASN A 142 17.29 -56.33 -6.40
CA ASN A 142 17.87 -56.49 -5.07
C ASN A 142 17.55 -57.86 -4.44
N LYS A 143 16.42 -58.50 -4.80
CA LYS A 143 16.12 -59.89 -4.37
C LYS A 143 17.09 -60.89 -5.01
N ALA A 144 17.45 -60.68 -6.28
CA ALA A 144 18.37 -61.51 -7.05
C ALA A 144 19.80 -60.94 -7.14
N ARG A 145 20.24 -60.18 -6.12
CA ARG A 145 21.45 -59.37 -6.17
C ARG A 145 22.72 -60.21 -6.41
N PRO A 146 23.61 -59.80 -7.33
CA PRO A 146 24.92 -60.41 -7.51
C PRO A 146 25.76 -60.40 -6.24
N ARG A 147 26.61 -61.44 -6.07
CA ARG A 147 27.51 -61.53 -4.90
C ARG A 147 28.54 -60.41 -4.92
N GLY A 148 28.71 -59.73 -3.78
CA GLY A 148 29.67 -58.64 -3.61
C GLY A 148 29.12 -57.25 -3.88
N GLU A 149 27.94 -57.13 -4.51
CA GLU A 149 27.32 -55.84 -4.80
C GLU A 149 26.46 -55.31 -3.63
N LYS A 150 26.41 -53.98 -3.50
CA LYS A 150 25.52 -53.29 -2.55
C LYS A 150 24.09 -53.24 -3.09
N SER A 151 23.10 -53.15 -2.20
CA SER A 151 21.72 -52.90 -2.63
C SER A 151 21.63 -51.58 -3.38
N LEU A 152 20.90 -51.58 -4.49
CA LEU A 152 20.54 -50.35 -5.18
C LEU A 152 19.53 -49.57 -4.34
N LEU A 153 19.74 -48.26 -4.24
CA LEU A 153 18.81 -47.32 -3.63
C LEU A 153 17.86 -46.78 -4.71
N SER A 154 16.65 -46.40 -4.29
CA SER A 154 15.72 -45.65 -5.16
C SER A 154 16.40 -44.44 -5.79
N ALA A 155 16.02 -44.10 -7.02
CA ALA A 155 16.49 -42.90 -7.70
C ALA A 155 16.26 -41.62 -6.85
N GLU A 156 15.17 -41.56 -6.10
CA GLU A 156 14.87 -40.43 -5.21
C GLU A 156 15.86 -40.33 -4.04
N HIS A 157 16.31 -41.45 -3.47
CA HIS A 157 17.33 -41.46 -2.42
C HIS A 157 18.66 -40.92 -2.93
N VAL A 158 19.06 -41.37 -4.12
CA VAL A 158 20.31 -40.92 -4.76
C VAL A 158 20.25 -39.43 -5.03
N ALA A 159 19.14 -38.94 -5.58
CA ALA A 159 18.94 -37.51 -5.87
C ALA A 159 18.94 -36.64 -4.60
N ARG A 160 18.36 -37.12 -3.50
CA ARG A 160 18.33 -36.40 -2.21
C ARG A 160 19.65 -36.46 -1.44
N GLY A 161 20.56 -37.38 -1.79
CA GLY A 161 21.79 -37.61 -1.03
C GLY A 161 21.55 -38.09 0.41
N LEU A 162 20.38 -38.69 0.68
CA LEU A 162 19.99 -39.17 2.01
C LEU A 162 20.10 -40.69 2.09
N PRO A 163 20.57 -41.23 3.24
CA PRO A 163 20.72 -42.67 3.43
C PRO A 163 19.39 -43.42 3.64
N GLY A 164 18.25 -42.72 3.77
CA GLY A 164 16.93 -43.31 3.99
C GLY A 164 15.77 -42.31 3.89
N TYR A 165 14.52 -42.81 4.00
CA TYR A 165 13.27 -42.03 3.93
C TYR A 165 12.90 -41.32 5.25
N THR A 166 13.89 -40.98 6.07
CA THR A 166 13.65 -40.25 7.32
C THR A 166 14.52 -39.00 7.39
N TRP A 167 13.93 -37.93 7.92
CA TRP A 167 14.65 -36.74 8.36
C TRP A 167 15.63 -37.10 9.50
N ARG A 168 16.56 -36.19 9.84
CA ARG A 168 17.49 -36.41 10.98
C ARG A 168 16.76 -36.64 12.32
N ASN A 169 15.54 -36.14 12.45
CA ASN A 169 14.65 -36.33 13.61
C ASN A 169 13.78 -37.61 13.50
N MET A 170 14.07 -38.51 12.55
CA MET A 170 13.34 -39.76 12.31
C MET A 170 11.92 -39.61 11.75
N GLU A 171 11.48 -38.41 11.40
CA GLU A 171 10.20 -38.21 10.72
C GLU A 171 10.25 -38.73 9.28
N PRO A 172 9.18 -39.36 8.76
CA PRO A 172 9.16 -39.84 7.38
C PRO A 172 9.20 -38.67 6.39
N VAL A 173 10.02 -38.79 5.35
CA VAL A 173 10.05 -37.85 4.24
C VAL A 173 8.94 -38.23 3.26
N THR A 174 8.04 -37.28 2.95
CA THR A 174 7.06 -37.48 1.87
C THR A 174 7.79 -37.71 0.56
N ARG A 175 7.54 -38.85 -0.06
CA ARG A 175 8.13 -39.19 -1.35
C ARG A 175 7.53 -38.33 -2.44
N LEU A 176 8.30 -38.08 -3.51
CA LEU A 176 7.76 -37.40 -4.69
C LEU A 176 6.58 -38.16 -5.28
N ALA A 177 6.59 -39.50 -5.20
CA ALA A 177 5.49 -40.35 -5.65
C ALA A 177 4.21 -40.18 -4.83
N ASP A 178 4.31 -39.78 -3.56
CA ASP A 178 3.17 -39.59 -2.67
C ASP A 178 2.62 -38.14 -2.71
N ALA A 179 3.19 -37.27 -3.55
CA ALA A 179 2.81 -35.87 -3.63
C ALA A 179 1.55 -35.67 -4.49
N THR A 180 0.52 -35.05 -3.90
CA THR A 180 -0.73 -34.71 -4.61
C THR A 180 -0.62 -33.33 -5.26
N LEU A 181 -0.63 -33.26 -6.59
CA LEU A 181 -0.67 -31.99 -7.32
C LEU A 181 -2.10 -31.41 -7.36
N PRO A 182 -2.27 -30.08 -7.19
CA PRO A 182 -3.58 -29.46 -7.22
C PRO A 182 -4.19 -29.50 -8.63
N ILE A 183 -5.48 -29.83 -8.67
CA ILE A 183 -6.28 -29.84 -9.90
C ILE A 183 -6.82 -28.43 -10.12
N MET A 184 -6.43 -27.79 -11.23
CA MET A 184 -6.82 -26.40 -11.55
C MET A 184 -8.30 -26.23 -11.95
N SER A 185 -9.02 -27.33 -12.21
CA SER A 185 -10.40 -27.34 -12.70
C SER A 185 -11.47 -27.52 -11.60
N GLY A 186 -11.10 -27.49 -10.32
CA GLY A 186 -12.05 -27.61 -9.22
C GLY A 186 -11.59 -26.89 -7.95
N PRO A 187 -12.48 -26.71 -6.95
CA PRO A 187 -12.08 -26.25 -5.63
C PRO A 187 -11.18 -27.33 -5.01
N GLY A 188 -9.87 -27.09 -5.00
CA GLY A 188 -8.86 -28.01 -4.49
C GLY A 188 -8.19 -27.49 -3.23
N VAL A 189 -7.70 -28.41 -2.40
CA VAL A 189 -6.77 -28.09 -1.31
C VAL A 189 -5.42 -27.77 -1.96
N TYR A 190 -4.81 -26.64 -1.59
CA TYR A 190 -3.46 -26.27 -2.03
C TYR A 190 -2.45 -27.36 -1.64
N LEU A 191 -1.32 -27.44 -2.36
CA LEU A 191 -0.16 -28.18 -1.86
C LEU A 191 0.07 -27.76 -0.41
N PRO A 192 0.11 -28.68 0.57
CA PRO A 192 0.57 -28.33 1.89
C PRO A 192 2.03 -27.92 1.74
N VAL A 193 2.28 -26.61 1.69
CA VAL A 193 3.62 -26.08 1.88
C VAL A 193 3.89 -26.28 3.37
N ALA A 194 4.32 -27.48 3.74
CA ALA A 194 5.04 -27.66 4.98
C ALA A 194 6.23 -26.70 4.85
N HIS A 195 6.22 -25.61 5.62
CA HIS A 195 7.35 -24.71 5.75
C HIS A 195 8.50 -25.48 6.41
N ALA A 196 9.14 -26.38 5.65
CA ALA A 196 10.36 -27.03 6.04
C ALA A 196 11.46 -25.97 5.99
N GLY A 197 11.64 -25.27 7.11
CA GLY A 197 12.85 -24.57 7.50
C GLY A 197 13.64 -23.86 6.38
N LEU A 198 13.05 -22.86 5.72
CA LEU A 198 13.83 -21.79 5.07
C LEU A 198 14.41 -20.82 6.13
N TYR A 199 15.06 -21.39 7.15
CA TYR A 199 15.91 -20.70 8.11
C TYR A 199 17.32 -21.28 7.98
N ALA A 200 18.08 -20.71 7.03
CA ALA A 200 19.55 -20.59 6.96
C ALA A 200 19.90 -20.34 5.47
N ALA A 201 20.13 -19.12 5.00
CA ALA A 201 21.00 -18.11 5.58
C ALA A 201 20.41 -16.69 5.52
N GLY A 202 20.28 -16.07 6.70
CA GLY A 202 20.55 -14.66 6.95
C GLY A 202 20.03 -13.60 5.97
N ILE A 203 18.73 -13.55 5.69
CA ILE A 203 18.09 -12.30 5.28
C ILE A 203 16.94 -12.04 6.25
N GLU A 204 17.20 -11.16 7.21
CA GLU A 204 16.19 -10.61 8.11
C GLU A 204 15.04 -10.02 7.29
N LYS A 205 13.84 -10.54 7.51
CA LYS A 205 12.60 -10.05 6.90
C LYS A 205 12.30 -8.57 7.21
N ASP A 206 13.01 -7.97 8.16
CA ASP A 206 12.84 -6.58 8.56
C ASP A 206 13.69 -5.56 7.74
N GLN A 207 14.59 -6.01 6.84
CA GLN A 207 15.31 -5.09 5.94
C GLN A 207 14.71 -4.95 4.54
N ALA A 208 13.76 -5.81 4.14
CA ALA A 208 13.13 -5.72 2.82
C ALA A 208 12.01 -4.66 2.72
N ILE A 209 11.45 -4.21 3.86
CA ILE A 209 10.42 -3.16 3.88
C ILE A 209 11.04 -1.77 4.13
N ALA A 210 12.27 -1.69 4.63
CA ALA A 210 12.98 -0.43 4.85
C ALA A 210 13.73 0.11 3.60
N THR A 211 13.95 -0.73 2.58
CA THR A 211 14.75 -0.34 1.39
C THR A 211 13.91 0.10 0.18
N ALA A 212 12.58 0.18 0.32
CA ALA A 212 11.69 0.69 -0.74
C ALA A 212 11.06 2.07 -0.44
N SER A 213 11.44 2.72 0.67
CA SER A 213 10.87 4.00 1.10
C SER A 213 11.88 5.13 1.32
N ILE A 214 13.17 4.94 1.06
CA ILE A 214 14.19 5.99 1.21
C ILE A 214 15.13 5.99 0.00
N SER A 215 14.63 6.49 -1.13
CA SER A 215 15.46 7.02 -2.23
C SER A 215 14.64 7.94 -3.13
N PHE A 216 13.95 8.91 -2.53
CA PHE A 216 13.54 10.13 -3.24
C PHE A 216 13.55 11.30 -2.25
N VAL A 217 14.30 12.34 -2.62
CA VAL A 217 14.61 13.60 -1.92
C VAL A 217 15.91 13.62 -1.09
N GLU A 218 16.97 13.80 -1.88
CA GLU A 218 18.24 14.51 -1.71
C GLU A 218 18.46 15.42 -0.48
N ASP A 219 19.72 15.39 -0.02
CA ASP A 219 20.60 16.56 0.08
C ASP A 219 19.92 17.91 -0.24
N PHE A 220 19.52 18.64 0.80
CA PHE A 220 19.53 20.10 0.77
C PHE A 220 19.85 20.62 2.18
N SER A 221 21.15 20.84 2.38
CA SER A 221 21.71 22.07 2.97
C SER A 221 21.22 22.48 4.37
N ASP A 222 22.02 22.14 5.39
CA ASP A 222 22.27 23.04 6.52
C ASP A 222 23.67 23.68 6.36
N ALA A 223 23.67 24.91 5.85
CA ALA A 223 24.78 25.87 5.96
C ALA A 223 24.25 27.32 5.83
N ASN A 224 23.62 27.82 6.90
CA ASN A 224 23.69 29.17 7.49
C ASN A 224 22.40 29.53 8.24
#